data_AF-A0A0D7BCJ7-F1
#
_entry.id   AF-A0A0D7BCJ7-F1
#
_cell.length_a   1.000
_cell.length_b   1.000
_cell.length_c   1.000
_cell.angle_alpha   90.00
_cell.angle_beta   90.00
_cell.angle_gamma   90.00
#
_symmetry.space_group_name_H-M   'P 1'
#
loop_
_entity.id
_entity.type
_entity.pdbx_description
1 polymer ?
#
loop_
_entity_poly.entity_id
_entity_poly.type
_entity_poly.pdbx_seq_one_letter_code
_entity_poly.pdbx_strand_id
1 'polypeptide(L)'
;MAVSEAHICTQLIPFLVWPSVRKACARQLRAIHASGVRQRLDAQRPLALALNRLEAAVEALGAEMRHFKQSYMLRCENEACPNPSKDKCLYRCTGCYQYYFCSKLCQREVWRTRHRDLCRSYQECSSAALGLSLNESMPLRDGDTEFLVYLVCRDIRDRTEEINEMLKTHNSALDHTEPPALWLNYHNYAENQRAELALMSRVETRNRMGLGDQPGTRTCLEEEVNGPVPVMILAPYNGASNDPRDVKLCQSYYYILKFPNLTV
;
A
#
# COMPACT_ATOMS: atom_id res chain seq x y z
N MET A 1 28.19 12.72 13.75
CA MET A 1 28.10 13.51 12.51
C MET A 1 26.75 14.21 12.51
N ALA A 2 26.71 15.53 12.29
CA ALA A 2 25.45 16.24 12.16
C ALA A 2 24.75 15.82 10.85
N VAL A 3 23.51 15.34 10.94
CA VAL A 3 22.68 15.05 9.77
C VAL A 3 22.34 16.36 9.09
N SER A 4 22.66 16.51 7.80
CA SER A 4 22.33 17.74 7.08
C SER A 4 20.82 17.85 6.84
N GLU A 5 20.28 19.07 6.80
CA GLU A 5 18.86 19.32 6.55
C GLU A 5 18.40 18.73 5.20
N ALA A 6 19.28 18.77 4.20
CA ALA A 6 19.06 18.16 2.89
C ALA A 6 18.91 16.63 2.97
N HIS A 7 19.67 15.98 3.88
CA HIS A 7 19.56 14.54 4.10
C HIS A 7 18.20 14.17 4.69
N ILE A 8 17.70 14.94 5.67
CA ILE A 8 16.37 14.72 6.26
C ILE A 8 15.28 14.81 5.20
N CYS A 9 15.31 15.84 4.35
CA CYS A 9 14.32 15.99 3.27
C CYS A 9 14.31 14.78 2.32
N THR A 10 15.50 14.24 2.01
CA THR A 10 15.64 13.07 1.14
C THR A 10 15.14 11.79 1.82
N GLN A 11 15.44 11.60 3.10
CA GLN A 11 14.97 10.44 3.86
C GLN A 11 13.46 10.40 4.03
N LEU A 12 12.76 11.54 3.97
CA LEU A 12 11.31 11.59 4.05
C LEU A 12 10.61 11.05 2.79
N ILE A 13 11.30 11.02 1.64
CA ILE A 13 10.66 10.75 0.35
C ILE A 13 10.01 9.35 0.30
N PRO A 14 10.69 8.25 0.67
CA PRO A 14 10.06 6.91 0.74
C PRO A 14 8.72 6.90 1.49
N PHE A 15 8.66 7.62 2.61
CA PHE A 15 7.48 7.65 3.48
C PHE A 15 6.30 8.45 2.90
N LEU A 16 6.49 9.19 1.80
CA LEU A 16 5.40 9.93 1.16
C LEU A 16 4.34 9.01 0.55
N VAL A 17 4.62 7.71 0.36
CA VAL A 17 3.60 6.73 -0.04
C VAL A 17 2.41 6.79 0.93
N TRP A 18 2.66 7.07 2.21
CA TRP A 18 1.62 7.26 3.22
C TRP A 18 0.93 8.62 3.10
N PRO A 19 -0.39 8.64 2.85
CA PRO A 19 -1.18 9.86 2.81
C PRO A 19 -1.02 10.80 4.01
N SER A 20 -0.86 10.27 5.23
CA SER A 20 -0.67 11.04 6.44
C SER A 20 0.65 11.84 6.44
N VAL A 21 1.77 11.19 6.10
CA VAL A 21 3.09 11.83 5.94
C VAL A 21 3.03 12.86 4.83
N ARG A 22 2.49 12.48 3.67
CA ARG A 22 2.36 13.37 2.52
C ARG A 22 1.57 14.63 2.86
N LYS A 23 0.45 14.51 3.58
CA LYS A 23 -0.33 15.67 4.05
C LYS A 23 0.49 16.54 5.02
N ALA A 24 1.27 15.94 5.91
CA ALA A 24 2.13 16.68 6.83
C ALA A 24 3.22 17.46 6.07
N CYS A 25 3.94 16.81 5.16
CA CYS A 25 4.94 17.44 4.29
C CYS A 25 4.33 18.57 3.47
N ALA A 26 3.19 18.33 2.80
CA ALA A 26 2.51 19.35 2.00
C ALA A 26 2.13 20.60 2.82
N ARG A 27 1.73 20.45 4.09
CA ARG A 27 1.47 21.59 4.98
C ARG A 27 2.74 22.38 5.29
N GLN A 28 3.84 21.68 5.59
CA GLN A 28 5.11 22.34 5.91
C GLN A 28 5.69 23.06 4.68
N LEU A 29 5.62 22.44 3.51
CA LEU A 29 6.02 23.07 2.26
C LEU A 29 5.22 24.36 2.01
N ARG A 30 3.88 24.34 2.17
CA ARG A 30 3.08 25.57 2.05
C ARG A 30 3.49 26.66 3.04
N ALA A 31 3.85 26.31 4.28
CA ALA A 31 4.34 27.27 5.26
C ALA A 31 5.70 27.86 4.86
N ILE A 32 6.63 27.04 4.34
CA ILE A 32 7.92 27.48 3.81
C ILE A 32 7.73 28.45 2.64
N HIS A 33 6.81 28.15 1.72
CA HIS A 33 6.46 29.05 0.62
C HIS A 33 5.85 30.36 1.10
N ALA A 34 4.89 30.31 2.03
CA ALA A 34 4.21 31.49 2.56
C ALA A 34 5.14 32.44 3.35
N SER A 35 6.16 31.89 4.01
CA SER A 35 7.14 32.68 4.78
C SER A 35 8.19 33.39 3.93
N GLY A 36 8.24 33.15 2.62
CA GLY A 36 9.27 33.70 1.73
C GLY A 36 10.65 33.04 1.89
N VAL A 37 10.79 32.03 2.76
CA VAL A 37 12.07 31.33 3.00
C VAL A 37 12.54 30.65 1.73
N ARG A 38 11.63 30.06 0.95
CA ARG A 38 11.98 29.32 -0.27
C ARG A 38 12.73 30.17 -1.30
N GLN A 39 12.32 31.43 -1.46
CA GLN A 39 12.86 32.38 -2.43
C GLN A 39 14.25 32.91 -2.02
N ARG A 40 14.57 32.86 -0.73
CA ARG A 40 15.88 33.27 -0.20
C ARG A 40 16.93 32.16 -0.28
N LEU A 41 16.52 30.92 -0.52
CA LEU A 41 17.44 29.79 -0.70
C LEU A 41 18.02 29.81 -2.10
N ASP A 42 19.34 29.85 -2.19
CA ASP A 42 20.07 29.65 -3.44
C ASP A 42 19.73 28.29 -4.05
N ALA A 43 19.32 28.30 -5.32
CA ALA A 43 18.81 27.15 -6.05
C ALA A 43 19.83 25.99 -6.15
N GLN A 44 21.12 26.29 -6.09
CA GLN A 44 22.18 25.28 -6.17
C GLN A 44 22.54 24.67 -4.81
N ARG A 45 21.97 25.19 -3.71
CA ARG A 45 22.22 24.62 -2.38
C ARG A 45 21.59 23.24 -2.26
N PRO A 46 22.27 22.27 -1.59
CA PRO A 46 21.73 20.93 -1.40
C PRO A 46 20.33 20.90 -0.78
N LEU A 47 20.03 21.80 0.14
CA LEU A 47 18.69 21.91 0.75
C LEU A 47 17.63 22.32 -0.28
N ALA A 48 17.94 23.28 -1.16
CA ALA A 48 17.00 23.71 -2.20
C ALA A 48 16.69 22.59 -3.19
N LEU A 49 17.70 21.81 -3.59
CA LEU A 49 17.54 20.62 -4.44
C LEU A 49 16.73 19.53 -3.76
N ALA A 50 17.00 19.25 -2.48
CA ALA A 50 16.25 18.25 -1.72
C ALA A 50 14.79 18.66 -1.50
N LEU A 51 14.51 19.94 -1.23
CA LEU A 51 13.15 20.48 -1.15
C LEU A 51 12.42 20.38 -2.49
N ASN A 52 13.07 20.70 -3.61
CA ASN A 52 12.47 20.52 -4.95
C ASN A 52 12.05 19.08 -5.20
N ARG A 53 12.91 18.12 -4.84
CA ARG A 53 12.63 16.69 -5.00
C ARG A 53 11.46 16.25 -4.11
N LEU A 54 11.43 16.70 -2.86
CA LEU A 54 10.35 16.44 -1.90
C LEU A 54 9.02 17.05 -2.39
N GLU A 55 9.02 18.30 -2.87
CA GLU A 55 7.86 18.98 -3.44
C GLU A 55 7.29 18.23 -4.64
N ALA A 56 8.16 17.86 -5.60
CA ALA A 56 7.75 17.10 -6.77
C ALA A 56 7.10 15.75 -6.40
N ALA A 57 7.69 15.02 -5.45
CA ALA A 57 7.14 13.75 -4.98
C ALA A 57 5.80 13.91 -4.24
N VAL A 58 5.66 14.96 -3.41
CA VAL A 58 4.41 15.31 -2.73
C VAL A 58 3.30 15.62 -3.73
N GLU A 59 3.59 16.39 -4.78
CA GLU A 59 2.61 16.76 -5.80
C GLU A 59 2.20 15.58 -6.68
N ALA A 60 3.17 14.76 -7.13
CA ALA A 60 2.91 13.56 -7.93
C ALA A 60 1.97 12.58 -7.19
N LEU A 61 2.33 12.20 -5.96
CA LEU A 61 1.49 11.33 -5.13
C LEU A 61 0.20 12.02 -4.65
N GLY A 62 0.20 13.35 -4.59
CA GLY A 62 -0.99 14.16 -4.36
C GLY A 62 -2.00 14.02 -5.49
N ALA A 63 -1.53 14.01 -6.74
CA ALA A 63 -2.35 13.76 -7.92
C ALA A 63 -2.90 12.33 -7.93
N GLU A 64 -2.08 11.33 -7.62
CA GLU A 64 -2.53 9.93 -7.50
C GLU A 64 -3.62 9.78 -6.43
N MET A 65 -3.47 10.44 -5.29
CA MET A 65 -4.49 10.45 -4.24
C MET A 65 -5.78 11.12 -4.68
N ARG A 66 -5.72 12.17 -5.51
CA ARG A 66 -6.92 12.77 -6.10
C ARG A 66 -7.59 11.79 -7.05
N HIS A 67 -6.84 11.07 -7.89
CA HIS A 67 -7.37 10.01 -8.73
C HIS A 67 -7.97 8.86 -7.92
N PHE A 68 -7.32 8.40 -6.85
CA PHE A 68 -7.89 7.44 -5.93
C PHE A 68 -9.25 7.95 -5.39
N LYS A 69 -9.29 9.17 -4.86
CA LYS A 69 -10.53 9.74 -4.35
C LYS A 69 -11.62 9.85 -5.42
N GLN A 70 -11.28 10.30 -6.62
CA GLN A 70 -12.24 10.50 -7.70
C GLN A 70 -12.73 9.16 -8.28
N SER A 71 -11.81 8.25 -8.61
CA SER A 71 -12.12 7.00 -9.28
C SER A 71 -12.71 5.94 -8.34
N TYR A 72 -12.28 5.93 -7.07
CA TYR A 72 -12.71 4.93 -6.09
C TYR A 72 -13.73 5.44 -5.07
N MET A 73 -13.63 6.68 -4.58
CA MET A 73 -14.58 7.17 -3.57
C MET A 73 -15.85 7.80 -4.15
N LEU A 74 -15.85 8.21 -5.42
CA LEU A 74 -17.03 8.85 -6.02
C LEU A 74 -17.89 7.89 -6.84
N ARG A 75 -17.35 6.76 -7.33
CA ARG A 75 -18.10 5.82 -8.18
C ARG A 75 -18.97 4.88 -7.35
N CYS A 76 -20.22 4.71 -7.79
CA CYS A 76 -21.10 3.70 -7.22
C CYS A 76 -20.70 2.34 -7.78
N GLU A 77 -20.49 1.36 -6.90
CA GLU A 77 -20.15 0.00 -7.31
C GLU A 77 -21.33 -0.73 -7.98
N ASN A 78 -22.56 -0.24 -7.83
CA ASN A 78 -23.70 -0.81 -8.53
C ASN A 78 -23.66 -0.41 -10.01
N GLU A 79 -23.35 -1.36 -10.89
CA GLU A 79 -23.35 -1.15 -12.34
C GLU A 79 -24.74 -0.81 -12.88
N ALA A 80 -25.79 -1.35 -12.25
CA ALA A 80 -27.19 -1.05 -12.55
C ALA A 80 -27.70 0.18 -11.77
N CYS A 81 -26.81 1.01 -11.20
CA CYS A 81 -27.19 2.18 -10.42
C CYS A 81 -28.14 3.08 -11.23
N PRO A 82 -29.38 3.31 -10.76
CA PRO A 82 -30.36 4.14 -11.47
C PRO A 82 -30.00 5.63 -11.40
N ASN A 83 -29.05 6.01 -10.54
CA ASN A 83 -28.56 7.37 -10.45
C ASN A 83 -27.38 7.59 -11.41
N PRO A 84 -27.58 8.33 -12.52
CA PRO A 84 -26.51 8.60 -13.49
C PRO A 84 -25.47 9.57 -12.93
N SER A 85 -25.84 10.34 -11.89
CA SER A 85 -25.03 11.46 -11.42
C SER A 85 -23.77 11.07 -10.68
N LYS A 86 -23.44 9.76 -10.47
CA LYS A 86 -22.15 9.13 -10.05
C LYS A 86 -21.12 9.92 -9.21
N ASP A 87 -21.47 11.04 -8.60
CA ASP A 87 -20.51 12.09 -8.22
C ASP A 87 -20.40 12.19 -6.71
N LYS A 88 -21.26 11.47 -5.96
CA LYS A 88 -21.26 11.47 -4.49
C LYS A 88 -21.66 10.12 -3.94
N CYS A 89 -20.76 9.14 -4.03
CA CYS A 89 -20.91 7.89 -3.31
C CYS A 89 -20.53 8.07 -1.83
N LEU A 90 -21.49 8.60 -1.07
CA LEU A 90 -21.30 8.91 0.35
C LEU A 90 -21.38 7.67 1.27
N TYR A 91 -21.88 6.55 0.76
CA TYR A 91 -22.02 5.32 1.54
C TYR A 91 -20.84 4.39 1.26
N ARG A 92 -19.93 4.28 2.22
CA ARG A 92 -18.84 3.31 2.18
C ARG A 92 -19.27 2.01 2.85
N CYS A 93 -18.84 0.88 2.30
CA CYS A 93 -19.00 -0.39 3.02
C CYS A 93 -18.20 -0.35 4.32
N THR A 94 -18.85 -0.51 5.46
CA THR A 94 -18.20 -0.54 6.78
C THR A 94 -17.48 -1.86 7.07
N GLY A 95 -17.68 -2.88 6.24
CA GLY A 95 -17.03 -4.18 6.39
C GLY A 95 -15.61 -4.18 5.86
N CYS A 96 -15.43 -3.82 4.58
CA CYS A 96 -14.13 -3.85 3.90
C CYS A 96 -13.53 -2.47 3.61
N TYR A 97 -14.32 -1.40 3.69
CA TYR A 97 -13.94 -0.03 3.34
C TYR A 97 -13.49 0.20 1.88
N GLN A 98 -13.53 -0.82 1.02
CA GLN A 98 -13.08 -0.74 -0.37
C GLN A 98 -14.12 -0.21 -1.36
N TYR A 99 -15.41 -0.44 -1.09
CA TYR A 99 -16.48 -0.12 -2.02
C TYR A 99 -17.37 1.02 -1.54
N TYR A 100 -17.76 1.85 -2.50
CA TYR A 100 -18.58 3.04 -2.30
C TYR A 100 -19.89 2.92 -3.08
N PHE A 101 -20.93 3.49 -2.49
CA PHE A 101 -22.29 3.43 -3.00
C PHE A 101 -22.95 4.80 -2.87
N CYS A 102 -23.81 5.14 -3.84
CA CYS A 102 -24.60 6.36 -3.77
C CYS A 102 -25.74 6.26 -2.75
N SER A 103 -26.15 5.03 -2.39
CA SER A 103 -27.24 4.76 -1.46
C SER A 103 -27.09 3.40 -0.78
N LYS A 104 -27.76 3.23 0.38
CA LYS A 104 -27.90 1.92 1.04
C LYS A 104 -28.62 0.88 0.16
N LEU A 105 -29.48 1.32 -0.78
CA LEU A 105 -30.16 0.42 -1.70
C LEU A 105 -29.17 -0.21 -2.67
N CYS A 106 -28.33 0.60 -3.33
CA CYS A 106 -27.26 0.10 -4.19
C CYS A 106 -26.29 -0.80 -3.43
N GLN A 107 -25.94 -0.45 -2.19
CA GLN A 107 -25.12 -1.33 -1.34
C GLN A 107 -25.78 -2.69 -1.13
N ARG A 108 -27.07 -2.74 -0.74
CA ARG A 108 -27.79 -3.99 -0.47
C ARG A 108 -27.99 -4.84 -1.73
N GLU A 109 -28.16 -4.22 -2.88
CA GLU A 109 -28.30 -4.91 -4.16
C GLU A 109 -26.99 -5.60 -4.54
N VAL A 110 -25.90 -4.85 -4.60
CA VAL A 110 -24.57 -5.40 -4.91
C VAL A 110 -24.12 -6.39 -3.83
N TRP A 111 -24.47 -6.16 -2.56
CA TRP A 111 -24.18 -7.09 -1.46
C TRP A 111 -24.70 -8.49 -1.75
N ARG A 112 -25.93 -8.60 -2.26
CA ARG A 112 -26.57 -9.89 -2.55
C ARG A 112 -26.00 -10.57 -3.79
N THR A 113 -25.50 -9.81 -4.76
CA THR A 113 -25.06 -10.35 -6.06
C THR A 113 -23.58 -10.73 -6.07
N ARG A 114 -22.70 -9.89 -5.52
CA ARG A 114 -21.24 -10.10 -5.58
C ARG A 114 -20.45 -9.58 -4.39
N HIS A 115 -20.90 -8.52 -3.75
CA HIS A 115 -20.07 -7.80 -2.79
C HIS A 115 -19.92 -8.54 -1.46
N ARG A 116 -20.83 -9.44 -1.07
CA ARG A 116 -20.67 -10.23 0.18
C ARG A 116 -19.37 -11.04 0.17
N ASP A 117 -19.09 -11.76 -0.91
CA ASP A 117 -17.93 -12.64 -1.00
C ASP A 117 -16.65 -11.82 -1.14
N LEU A 118 -16.67 -10.79 -2.00
CA LEU A 118 -15.56 -9.84 -2.11
C LEU A 118 -15.27 -9.14 -0.77
N CYS A 119 -16.30 -8.68 -0.07
CA CYS A 119 -16.16 -8.03 1.24
C CYS A 119 -15.51 -8.98 2.24
N ARG A 120 -15.90 -10.27 2.23
CA ARG A 120 -15.26 -11.28 3.07
C ARG A 120 -13.79 -11.47 2.70
N SER A 121 -13.46 -11.62 1.41
CA SER A 121 -12.07 -11.73 0.97
C SER A 121 -11.23 -10.52 1.37
N TYR A 122 -11.77 -9.31 1.26
CA TYR A 122 -11.11 -8.09 1.74
C TYR A 122 -10.98 -8.04 3.25
N GLN A 123 -11.99 -8.50 3.99
CA GLN A 123 -11.94 -8.59 5.46
C GLN A 123 -10.93 -9.62 5.92
N GLU A 124 -10.86 -10.80 5.29
CA GLU A 124 -9.88 -11.84 5.55
C GLU A 124 -8.47 -11.36 5.21
N CYS A 125 -8.31 -10.65 4.08
CA CYS A 125 -7.05 -9.98 3.76
C CYS A 125 -6.67 -8.93 4.78
N SER A 126 -7.62 -8.09 5.22
CA SER A 126 -7.37 -7.06 6.21
C SER A 126 -7.10 -7.65 7.60
N SER A 127 -7.78 -8.72 7.99
CA SER A 127 -7.59 -9.39 9.28
C SER A 127 -6.33 -10.23 9.30
N ALA A 128 -5.93 -10.84 8.17
CA ALA A 128 -4.64 -11.52 8.04
C ALA A 128 -3.49 -10.50 7.98
N ALA A 129 -3.68 -9.38 7.28
CA ALA A 129 -2.79 -8.21 7.30
C ALA A 129 -2.62 -7.60 8.69
N LEU A 130 -3.68 -7.60 9.51
CA LEU A 130 -3.64 -7.16 10.92
C LEU A 130 -3.24 -8.28 11.90
N GLY A 131 -3.29 -9.54 11.46
CA GLY A 131 -2.90 -10.73 12.23
C GLY A 131 -1.38 -10.94 12.30
N LEU A 132 -0.62 -10.28 11.42
CA LEU A 132 0.82 -10.08 11.57
C LEU A 132 1.13 -8.90 12.49
N SER A 133 0.51 -8.90 13.67
CA SER A 133 0.98 -8.13 14.83
C SER A 133 2.28 -8.75 15.35
N LEU A 134 3.32 -8.79 14.51
CA LEU A 134 4.70 -8.95 14.93
C LEU A 134 5.14 -7.62 15.53
N ASN A 135 4.57 -7.29 16.69
CA ASN A 135 4.74 -6.11 17.54
C ASN A 135 3.44 -5.30 17.64
N GLU A 136 2.98 -5.08 18.87
CA GLU A 136 1.87 -4.23 19.33
C GLU A 136 2.02 -2.74 18.97
N SER A 137 2.84 -2.43 17.97
CA SER A 137 3.11 -1.11 17.43
C SER A 137 1.88 -0.59 16.68
N MET A 138 1.46 0.61 17.10
CA MET A 138 0.32 1.41 16.62
C MET A 138 -0.33 0.99 15.29
N PRO A 139 -1.67 0.82 15.26
CA PRO A 139 -2.37 0.60 14.01
C PRO A 139 -2.14 1.78 13.07
N LEU A 140 -1.76 1.47 11.81
CA LEU A 140 -1.72 2.48 10.75
C LEU A 140 -3.11 3.15 10.64
N ARG A 141 -3.12 4.41 10.20
CA ARG A 141 -4.38 5.12 9.96
C ARG A 141 -5.13 4.43 8.82
N ASP A 142 -6.44 4.23 8.98
CA ASP A 142 -7.28 3.57 7.96
C ASP A 142 -7.04 4.11 6.54
N GLY A 143 -6.99 5.45 6.39
CA GLY A 143 -6.76 6.08 5.10
C GLY A 143 -5.38 5.83 4.48
N ASP A 144 -4.37 5.47 5.28
CA ASP A 144 -3.04 5.11 4.79
C ASP A 144 -3.03 3.67 4.27
N THR A 145 -3.62 2.74 5.02
CA THR A 145 -3.79 1.35 4.60
C THR A 145 -4.69 1.25 3.37
N GLU A 146 -5.81 1.97 3.33
CA GLU A 146 -6.71 2.01 2.16
C GLU A 146 -5.99 2.46 0.89
N PHE A 147 -5.16 3.51 0.98
CA PHE A 147 -4.41 4.00 -0.17
C PHE A 147 -3.34 3.00 -0.63
N LEU A 148 -2.63 2.35 0.30
CA LEU A 148 -1.65 1.32 -0.05
C LEU A 148 -2.32 0.11 -0.72
N VAL A 149 -3.46 -0.35 -0.19
CA VAL A 149 -4.24 -1.44 -0.81
C VAL A 149 -4.71 -1.05 -2.21
N TYR A 150 -5.12 0.22 -2.41
CA TYR A 150 -5.44 0.73 -3.74
C TYR A 150 -4.25 0.64 -4.70
N LEU A 151 -3.06 1.09 -4.28
CA LEU A 151 -1.85 1.02 -5.11
C LEU A 151 -1.53 -0.42 -5.50
N VAL A 152 -1.62 -1.34 -4.54
CA VAL A 152 -1.37 -2.78 -4.76
C VAL A 152 -2.37 -3.37 -5.74
N CYS A 153 -3.67 -3.12 -5.55
CA CYS A 153 -4.71 -3.60 -6.44
C CYS A 153 -4.53 -3.07 -7.87
N ARG A 154 -4.15 -1.80 -8.00
CA ARG A 154 -3.87 -1.17 -9.30
C ARG A 154 -2.66 -1.82 -9.95
N ASP A 155 -1.53 -1.92 -9.24
CA ASP A 155 -0.29 -2.44 -9.81
C ASP A 155 -0.41 -3.91 -10.21
N ILE A 156 -1.14 -4.73 -9.44
CA ILE A 156 -1.46 -6.12 -9.83
C ILE A 156 -2.29 -6.15 -11.12
N ARG A 157 -3.32 -5.31 -11.20
CA ARG A 157 -4.19 -5.24 -12.38
C ARG A 157 -3.39 -4.79 -13.62
N ASP A 158 -2.62 -3.73 -13.48
CA ASP A 158 -1.86 -3.13 -14.60
C ASP A 158 -0.72 -4.05 -15.05
N ARG A 159 -0.27 -4.97 -14.18
CA ARG A 159 0.84 -5.91 -14.45
C ARG A 159 0.41 -7.37 -14.45
N THR A 160 -0.88 -7.64 -14.67
CA THR A 160 -1.42 -9.01 -14.60
C THR A 160 -0.73 -9.94 -15.59
N GLU A 161 -0.43 -9.48 -16.81
CA GLU A 161 0.27 -10.28 -17.82
C GLU A 161 1.71 -10.62 -17.40
N GLU A 162 2.47 -9.63 -16.93
CA GLU A 162 3.84 -9.80 -16.40
C GLU A 162 3.85 -10.80 -15.23
N ILE A 163 2.93 -10.64 -14.27
CA ILE A 163 2.79 -11.54 -13.11
C ILE A 163 2.51 -12.97 -13.57
N ASN A 164 1.58 -13.16 -14.52
CA ASN A 164 1.24 -14.47 -15.03
C ASN A 164 2.41 -15.13 -15.77
N GLU A 165 3.22 -14.37 -16.51
CA GLU A 165 4.43 -14.87 -17.17
C GLU A 165 5.50 -15.28 -16.15
N MET A 166 5.72 -14.46 -15.12
CA MET A 166 6.62 -14.79 -14.01
C MET A 166 6.19 -16.08 -13.32
N LEU A 167 4.89 -16.25 -13.04
CA LEU A 167 4.34 -17.45 -12.39
C LEU A 167 4.52 -18.70 -13.26
N LYS A 168 4.20 -18.61 -14.56
CA LYS A 168 4.41 -19.72 -15.52
C LYS A 168 5.88 -20.13 -15.61
N THR A 169 6.78 -19.16 -15.67
CA THR A 169 8.23 -19.40 -15.72
C THR A 169 8.71 -20.09 -14.45
N HIS A 170 8.24 -19.63 -13.28
CA HIS A 170 8.56 -20.25 -12.00
C HIS A 170 8.09 -21.72 -11.92
N ASN A 171 6.84 -21.98 -12.33
CA ASN A 171 6.27 -23.34 -12.32
C ASN A 171 6.95 -24.29 -13.31
N SER A 172 7.48 -23.77 -14.42
CA SER A 172 8.16 -24.59 -15.42
C SER A 172 9.60 -24.94 -15.01
N ALA A 173 10.23 -24.11 -14.19
CA ALA A 173 11.63 -24.25 -13.81
C ALA A 173 11.87 -25.12 -12.56
N LEU A 174 10.84 -25.37 -11.75
CA LEU A 174 10.98 -25.93 -10.41
C LEU A 174 9.94 -27.02 -10.14
N ASP A 175 10.41 -28.20 -9.74
CA ASP A 175 9.59 -29.30 -9.18
C ASP A 175 9.21 -29.00 -7.71
N HIS A 176 8.78 -27.77 -7.45
CA HIS A 176 8.44 -27.31 -6.11
C HIS A 176 6.96 -27.55 -5.82
N THR A 177 6.70 -28.17 -4.66
CA THR A 177 5.36 -28.45 -4.15
C THR A 177 4.65 -27.23 -3.58
N GLU A 178 5.34 -26.08 -3.43
CA GLU A 178 4.78 -24.88 -2.79
C GLU A 178 4.71 -23.70 -3.77
N PRO A 179 3.56 -22.99 -3.84
CA PRO A 179 3.42 -21.82 -4.69
C PRO A 179 4.31 -20.66 -4.17
N PRO A 180 4.90 -19.86 -5.09
CA PRO A 180 5.71 -18.70 -4.72
C PRO A 180 4.87 -17.60 -4.05
N ALA A 181 5.54 -16.63 -3.44
CA ALA A 181 4.92 -15.39 -3.01
C ALA A 181 5.24 -14.27 -4.01
N LEU A 182 4.23 -13.45 -4.33
CA LEU A 182 4.42 -12.24 -5.12
C LEU A 182 4.88 -11.11 -4.19
N TRP A 183 6.01 -10.50 -4.46
CA TRP A 183 6.58 -9.44 -3.65
C TRP A 183 6.47 -8.09 -4.35
N LEU A 184 5.75 -7.15 -3.74
CA LEU A 184 5.56 -5.77 -4.21
C LEU A 184 6.23 -4.80 -3.22
N ASN A 185 7.30 -4.14 -3.66
CA ASN A 185 8.06 -3.21 -2.83
C ASN A 185 7.80 -1.74 -3.23
N TYR A 186 7.21 -1.00 -2.29
CA TYR A 186 6.84 0.41 -2.40
C TYR A 186 7.86 1.37 -1.76
N HIS A 187 9.02 0.88 -1.30
CA HIS A 187 10.03 1.74 -0.66
C HIS A 187 10.45 2.93 -1.54
N ASN A 188 10.67 2.67 -2.83
CA ASN A 188 11.07 3.68 -3.80
C ASN A 188 9.89 4.25 -4.59
N TYR A 189 8.65 3.92 -4.20
CA TYR A 189 7.46 4.26 -4.98
C TYR A 189 7.25 5.77 -5.08
N ALA A 190 7.52 6.52 -4.01
CA ALA A 190 7.39 7.97 -4.04
C ALA A 190 8.31 8.66 -5.06
N GLU A 191 9.47 8.05 -5.33
CA GLU A 191 10.44 8.54 -6.29
C GLU A 191 10.12 8.09 -7.71
N ASN A 192 9.77 6.81 -7.87
CA ASN A 192 9.71 6.16 -9.17
C ASN A 192 8.28 5.98 -9.70
N GLN A 193 7.26 6.22 -8.88
CA GLN A 193 5.84 5.98 -9.16
C GLN A 193 5.55 4.54 -9.64
N ARG A 194 6.40 3.59 -9.25
CA ARG A 194 6.30 2.17 -9.63
C ARG A 194 6.81 1.30 -8.49
N ALA A 195 6.04 0.26 -8.14
CA ALA A 195 6.47 -0.75 -7.20
C ALA A 195 7.44 -1.74 -7.87
N GLU A 196 8.50 -2.11 -7.15
CA GLU A 196 9.37 -3.21 -7.57
C GLU A 196 8.59 -4.52 -7.38
N LEU A 197 8.64 -5.41 -8.37
CA LEU A 197 7.95 -6.69 -8.37
C LEU A 197 8.96 -7.81 -8.44
N ALA A 198 8.79 -8.82 -7.60
CA ALA A 198 9.53 -10.07 -7.68
C ALA A 198 8.65 -11.26 -7.32
N LEU A 199 9.04 -12.45 -7.77
CA LEU A 199 8.57 -13.70 -7.17
C LEU A 199 9.63 -14.20 -6.19
N MET A 200 9.17 -14.69 -5.06
CA MET A 200 10.03 -15.24 -4.01
C MET A 200 9.56 -16.64 -3.64
N SER A 201 10.50 -17.54 -3.35
CA SER A 201 10.15 -18.82 -2.75
C SER A 201 9.65 -18.61 -1.32
N ARG A 202 8.85 -19.54 -0.79
CA ARG A 202 8.38 -19.44 0.61
C ARG A 202 9.53 -19.42 1.62
N VAL A 203 10.62 -20.13 1.34
CA VAL A 203 11.82 -20.13 2.16
C VAL A 203 12.48 -18.75 2.17
N GLU A 204 12.64 -18.14 0.99
CA GLU A 204 13.21 -16.79 0.89
C GLU A 204 12.32 -15.76 1.59
N THR A 205 11.00 -15.87 1.41
CA THR A 205 10.00 -15.06 2.09
C THR A 205 10.11 -15.16 3.62
N ARG A 206 10.19 -16.37 4.18
CA ARG A 206 10.35 -16.59 5.62
C ARG A 206 11.63 -15.95 6.16
N ASN A 207 12.75 -16.18 5.46
CA ASN A 207 14.04 -15.60 5.81
C ASN A 207 14.00 -14.07 5.84
N ARG A 208 13.37 -13.44 4.84
CA ARG A 208 13.26 -11.97 4.79
C ARG A 208 12.34 -11.38 5.84
N MET A 209 11.30 -12.10 6.25
CA MET A 209 10.43 -11.65 7.33
C MET A 209 11.03 -11.89 8.72
N GLY A 210 12.17 -12.56 8.82
CA GLY A 210 12.70 -13.00 10.10
C GLY A 210 11.77 -13.99 10.82
N LEU A 211 10.87 -14.64 10.07
CA LEU A 211 10.06 -15.74 10.57
C LEU A 211 10.96 -16.96 10.64
N GLY A 212 11.67 -17.11 11.76
CA GLY A 212 12.41 -18.34 12.05
C GLY A 212 11.47 -19.54 12.03
N ASP A 213 11.98 -20.71 11.68
CA ASP A 213 11.25 -21.99 11.72
C ASP A 213 10.95 -22.38 13.18
N GLN A 214 10.09 -21.63 13.87
CA GLN A 214 9.59 -22.02 15.18
C GLN A 214 8.57 -23.16 14.99
N PRO A 215 8.87 -24.39 15.43
CA PRO A 215 8.01 -25.53 15.20
C PRO A 215 6.59 -25.28 15.74
N GLY A 216 5.58 -25.44 14.88
CA GLY A 216 4.17 -25.27 15.23
C GLY A 216 3.57 -23.88 14.98
N THR A 217 4.37 -22.90 14.52
CA THR A 217 3.86 -21.57 14.17
C THR A 217 3.34 -21.57 12.74
N ARG A 218 2.02 -21.74 12.56
CA ARG A 218 1.41 -21.60 11.23
C ARG A 218 1.48 -20.14 10.78
N THR A 219 2.19 -19.88 9.71
CA THR A 219 2.22 -18.55 9.08
C THR A 219 1.03 -18.37 8.11
N CYS A 220 0.61 -17.14 7.83
CA CYS A 220 -0.46 -16.87 6.84
C CYS A 220 -0.12 -17.39 5.42
N LEU A 221 1.15 -17.74 5.18
CA LEU A 221 1.61 -18.39 3.96
C LEU A 221 1.21 -19.86 3.92
N GLU A 222 1.16 -20.55 5.05
CA GLU A 222 0.95 -22.00 5.15
C GLU A 222 -0.50 -22.44 5.00
N GLU A 223 -1.46 -21.52 4.95
CA GLU A 223 -2.87 -21.87 5.13
C GLU A 223 -3.54 -22.63 3.98
N GLU A 224 -2.97 -22.75 2.78
CA GLU A 224 -3.56 -23.60 1.71
C GLU A 224 -2.53 -23.87 0.59
N VAL A 225 -2.25 -25.14 0.31
CA VAL A 225 -1.34 -25.57 -0.80
C VAL A 225 -1.95 -25.29 -2.18
N ASN A 226 -3.29 -25.26 -2.26
CA ASN A 226 -4.05 -24.94 -3.47
C ASN A 226 -4.72 -23.55 -3.42
N GLY A 227 -4.23 -22.68 -2.52
CA GLY A 227 -4.80 -21.36 -2.30
C GLY A 227 -4.28 -20.31 -3.29
N PRO A 228 -4.87 -19.09 -3.28
CA PRO A 228 -4.37 -17.98 -4.08
C PRO A 228 -2.91 -17.64 -3.75
N VAL A 229 -2.17 -17.16 -4.75
CA VAL A 229 -0.78 -16.72 -4.58
C VAL A 229 -0.71 -15.63 -3.49
N PRO A 230 0.05 -15.83 -2.40
CA PRO A 230 0.18 -14.82 -1.37
C PRO A 230 0.94 -13.61 -1.94
N VAL A 231 0.37 -12.41 -1.76
CA VAL A 231 0.99 -11.16 -2.14
C VAL A 231 1.56 -10.48 -0.91
N MET A 232 2.87 -10.29 -0.90
CA MET A 232 3.62 -9.58 0.11
C MET A 232 3.87 -8.15 -0.32
N ILE A 233 3.47 -7.21 0.52
CA ILE A 233 3.67 -5.78 0.29
C ILE A 233 4.74 -5.30 1.26
N LEU A 234 5.77 -4.68 0.72
CA LEU A 234 6.76 -3.95 1.48
C LEU A 234 6.51 -2.45 1.34
N ALA A 235 6.29 -1.76 2.45
CA ALA A 235 6.22 -0.30 2.47
C ALA A 235 7.13 0.24 3.59
N PRO A 236 7.72 1.45 3.42
CA PRO A 236 8.60 2.03 4.42
C PRO A 236 7.81 2.29 5.71
N TYR A 237 8.27 1.86 6.87
CA TYR A 237 7.48 1.97 8.11
C TYR A 237 7.36 3.41 8.62
N ASN A 238 6.14 3.94 8.68
CA ASN A 238 5.86 5.27 9.24
C ASN A 238 5.22 5.17 10.63
N GLY A 239 5.80 4.37 11.53
CA GLY A 239 5.37 4.39 12.92
C GLY A 239 5.55 5.78 13.50
N ALA A 240 4.46 6.51 13.71
CA ALA A 240 4.44 7.81 14.40
C ALA A 240 4.63 7.64 15.92
N SER A 241 5.56 6.77 16.32
CA SER A 241 5.86 6.48 17.70
C SER A 241 6.52 7.66 18.37
N ASN A 242 6.04 8.01 19.55
CA ASN A 242 6.67 9.02 20.41
C ASN A 242 7.89 8.44 21.17
N ASP A 243 8.34 7.23 20.83
CA ASP A 243 9.48 6.57 21.48
C ASP A 243 10.81 6.92 20.77
N PRO A 244 11.75 7.59 21.45
CA PRO A 244 13.05 7.95 20.88
C PRO A 244 13.96 6.74 20.54
N ARG A 245 13.55 5.50 20.87
CA ARG A 245 14.26 4.26 20.48
C ARG A 245 13.89 3.77 19.07
N ASP A 246 12.82 4.27 18.46
CA ASP A 246 12.35 3.80 17.14
C ASP A 246 13.20 4.30 15.97
N VAL A 247 14.20 5.16 16.22
CA VAL A 247 15.26 5.52 15.27
C VAL A 247 16.14 4.30 14.89
N LYS A 248 16.06 3.18 15.62
CA LYS A 248 16.71 1.90 15.25
C LYS A 248 15.84 0.97 14.40
N LEU A 249 14.59 1.32 14.11
CA LEU A 249 13.63 0.46 13.41
C LEU A 249 13.15 1.09 12.10
N CYS A 250 14.06 1.22 11.12
CA CYS A 250 13.70 1.17 9.70
C CYS A 250 13.31 -0.26 9.30
N GLN A 251 12.57 -0.98 10.15
CA GLN A 251 12.04 -2.27 9.78
C GLN A 251 10.90 -2.03 8.82
N SER A 252 11.14 -2.40 7.57
CA SER A 252 10.14 -2.79 6.59
C SER A 252 8.83 -3.26 7.23
N TYR A 253 7.72 -2.57 6.93
CA TYR A 253 6.41 -3.06 7.32
C TYR A 253 5.92 -4.01 6.22
N TYR A 254 5.50 -5.21 6.60
CA TYR A 254 5.05 -6.24 5.68
C TYR A 254 3.53 -6.42 5.79
N TYR A 255 2.84 -6.44 4.67
CA TYR A 255 1.45 -6.88 4.59
C TYR A 255 1.35 -8.12 3.71
N ILE A 256 0.55 -9.09 4.13
CA ILE A 256 0.18 -10.22 3.27
C ILE A 256 -1.27 -10.05 2.86
N LEU A 257 -1.52 -9.94 1.56
CA LEU A 257 -2.84 -9.99 0.96
C LEU A 257 -2.99 -11.28 0.17
N LYS A 258 -4.18 -11.89 0.22
CA LYS A 258 -4.55 -13.04 -0.61
C LYS A 258 -5.50 -12.56 -1.72
N PHE A 259 -5.08 -12.66 -2.98
CA PHE A 259 -5.93 -12.23 -4.09
C PHE A 259 -6.65 -13.44 -4.71
N PRO A 260 -7.98 -13.55 -4.58
CA PRO A 260 -8.71 -14.75 -5.01
C PRO A 260 -8.63 -15.02 -6.52
N ASN A 261 -8.30 -14.00 -7.32
CA ASN A 261 -8.19 -14.10 -8.78
C ASN A 261 -6.76 -14.37 -9.26
N LEU A 262 -5.77 -14.43 -8.36
CA LEU A 262 -4.40 -14.86 -8.67
C LEU A 262 -4.27 -16.34 -8.33
N THR A 263 -4.77 -17.19 -9.21
CA THR A 263 -4.61 -18.65 -9.11
C THR A 263 -3.39 -19.08 -9.92
N VAL A 264 -2.63 -20.01 -9.36
CA VAL A 264 -1.56 -20.74 -10.06
C VAL A 264 -2.14 -21.64 -11.14
#